data_AF-F9VBN4-F1
#
_entry.id   AF-F9VBN4-F1
#
_cell.length_a   1.000
_cell.length_b   1.000
_cell.length_c   1.000
_cell.angle_alpha   90.00
_cell.angle_beta   90.00
_cell.angle_gamma   90.00
#
_symmetry.space_group_name_H-M   'P 1'
#
loop_
_entity.id
_entity.type
_entity.pdbx_description
1 polymer ?
#
loop_
_entity_poly.entity_id
_entity_poly.type
_entity_poly.pdbx_seq_one_letter_code
_entity_poly.pdbx_strand_id
1 'polypeptide(L)'
;MIDKNEIYVQLGLLEESLAYTLGQISTVRDALDESLKENATIRMENEKLRERLAHIEKKEEKASSKSKDEPNPNLIQIFNEGFHVCHLHYAERLQDGENCLDCLELLYR
;
A
#
# COMPACT_ATOMS: atom_id res chain seq x y z
N MET A 1 -12.08 62.92 31.24
CA MET A 1 -10.69 62.76 30.77
C MET A 1 -10.31 61.34 31.09
N ILE A 2 -9.84 60.57 30.10
CA ILE A 2 -9.41 59.19 30.32
C ILE A 2 -8.20 59.21 31.26
N ASP A 3 -8.21 58.38 32.30
CA ASP A 3 -7.11 58.28 33.26
C ASP A 3 -5.89 57.67 32.57
N LYS A 4 -4.73 58.32 32.70
CA LYS A 4 -3.48 57.84 32.11
C LYS A 4 -3.12 56.45 32.61
N ASN A 5 -3.40 56.13 33.88
CA ASN A 5 -3.15 54.81 34.44
C ASN A 5 -4.02 53.74 33.77
N GLU A 6 -5.27 54.06 33.43
CA GLU A 6 -6.17 53.13 32.74
C GLU A 6 -5.67 52.81 31.33
N ILE A 7 -5.12 53.81 30.63
CA ILE A 7 -4.48 53.60 29.31
C ILE A 7 -3.24 52.70 29.43
N TYR A 8 -2.40 52.91 30.45
CA TYR A 8 -1.22 52.06 30.68
C TYR A 8 -1.60 50.60 30.96
N VAL A 9 -2.66 50.37 31.75
CA VAL A 9 -3.15 49.01 32.03
C VAL A 9 -3.69 48.37 30.75
N GLN A 10 -4.48 49.09 29.95
CA GLN A 10 -5.01 48.58 28.67
C GLN A 10 -3.91 48.26 27.67
N LEU A 11 -2.85 49.06 27.62
CA LEU A 11 -1.68 48.80 26.78
C LEU A 11 -0.97 47.51 27.19
N GLY A 12 -0.75 47.29 28.49
CA GLY A 12 -0.14 46.05 28.99
C GLY A 12 -0.96 44.80 28.65
N LEU A 13 -2.29 44.88 28.79
CA LEU A 13 -3.19 43.78 28.41
C LEU A 13 -3.14 43.47 26.90
N LEU A 14 -3.03 44.51 26.07
CA LEU A 14 -2.87 44.34 24.62
C LEU A 14 -1.51 43.70 24.29
N GLU A 15 -0.43 44.10 24.95
CA GLU A 15 0.90 43.51 24.78
C GLU A 15 0.90 42.03 25.16
N GLU A 16 0.28 41.66 26.29
CA GLU A 16 0.13 40.26 26.70
C GLU A 16 -0.71 39.45 25.69
N SER A 17 -1.83 40.00 25.23
CA SER A 17 -2.68 39.36 24.22
C SER A 17 -1.94 39.17 22.90
N LEU A 18 -1.11 40.13 22.49
CA LEU A 18 -0.30 40.03 21.28
C LEU A 18 0.76 38.94 21.41
N ALA A 19 1.47 38.90 22.55
CA ALA A 19 2.45 37.86 22.85
C ALA A 19 1.81 36.47 22.85
N TYR A 20 0.63 36.33 23.45
CA TYR A 20 -0.13 35.08 23.43
C TYR A 20 -0.52 34.66 22.02
N THR A 21 -1.04 35.60 21.22
CA THR A 21 -1.44 35.34 19.83
C THR A 21 -0.25 34.94 18.97
N LEU A 22 0.91 35.59 19.15
CA LEU A 22 2.16 35.19 18.48
C LEU A 22 2.59 33.78 18.86
N GLY A 23 2.44 33.42 20.14
CA GLY A 23 2.64 32.05 20.62
C GLY A 23 1.74 31.06 19.88
N GLN A 24 0.44 31.34 19.79
CA GLN A 24 -0.50 30.50 19.04
C GLN A 24 -0.11 30.37 17.56
N ILE A 25 0.27 31.47 16.90
CA ILE A 25 0.74 31.43 15.50
C ILE A 25 1.95 30.51 15.35
N SER A 26 2.90 30.57 16.29
CA SER A 26 4.08 29.68 16.25
C SER A 26 3.68 28.21 16.36
N THR A 27 2.76 27.86 17.26
CA THR A 27 2.28 26.46 17.39
C THR A 27 1.56 25.97 16.14
N VAL A 28 0.76 26.82 15.49
CA VAL A 28 0.05 26.47 14.24
C VAL A 28 1.04 26.29 13.09
N ARG A 29 2.06 27.15 13.00
CA ARG A 29 3.13 27.00 11.99
C ARG A 29 3.86 25.66 12.17
N ASP A 30 4.22 25.31 13.41
CA ASP A 30 4.97 24.09 13.67
C ASP A 30 4.14 22.84 13.31
N ALA A 31 2.84 22.85 13.63
CA ALA A 31 1.90 21.79 13.21
C ALA A 31 1.72 21.72 11.68
N LEU A 32 1.70 22.86 11.00
CA LEU A 32 1.63 22.92 9.54
C LEU A 32 2.90 22.33 8.90
N ASP A 33 4.07 22.66 9.43
CA ASP A 33 5.34 22.14 8.94
C ASP A 33 5.42 20.61 9.10
N GLU A 34 4.94 20.07 10.22
CA GLU A 34 4.84 18.63 10.44
C GLU A 34 3.88 17.97 9.43
N SER A 35 2.69 18.55 9.23
CA SER A 35 1.70 18.04 8.28
C SER A 35 2.22 18.08 6.83
N LEU A 36 2.98 19.12 6.44
CA LEU A 36 3.59 19.20 5.13
C LEU A 36 4.65 18.11 4.90
N LYS A 37 5.46 17.81 5.92
CA LYS A 37 6.44 16.71 5.86
C LYS A 37 5.74 15.37 5.71
N GLU A 38 4.73 15.10 6.52
CA GLU A 38 3.94 13.87 6.43
C GLU A 38 3.29 13.72 5.05
N ASN A 39 2.69 14.80 4.52
CA ASN A 39 2.08 14.79 3.20
C ASN A 39 3.10 14.48 2.09
N ALA A 40 4.30 15.05 2.17
CA ALA A 40 5.37 14.78 1.22
C ALA A 40 5.80 13.30 1.25
N THR A 41 5.99 12.73 2.46
CA THR A 41 6.31 11.31 2.63
C THR A 41 5.21 10.42 2.05
N ILE A 42 3.94 10.69 2.38
CA ILE A 42 2.80 9.91 1.87
C ILE A 42 2.73 9.97 0.33
N ARG A 43 2.96 11.14 -0.27
CA ARG A 43 2.98 11.29 -1.73
C ARG A 43 4.06 10.43 -2.38
N MET A 44 5.27 10.42 -1.81
CA MET A 44 6.37 9.57 -2.30
C MET A 44 6.05 8.08 -2.18
N GLU A 45 5.46 7.65 -1.06
CA GLU A 45 5.05 6.26 -0.87
C GLU A 45 3.94 5.85 -1.84
N ASN A 46 2.96 6.73 -2.06
CA ASN A 46 1.87 6.48 -3.00
C ASN A 46 2.38 6.29 -4.42
N GLU A 47 3.32 7.13 -4.86
CA GLU A 47 3.96 7.00 -6.18
C GLU A 47 4.68 5.66 -6.32
N LYS A 48 5.50 5.29 -5.33
CA LYS A 48 6.21 4.00 -5.32
C LYS A 48 5.26 2.80 -5.35
N LEU A 49 4.11 2.89 -4.67
CA LEU A 49 3.09 1.84 -4.70
C LEU A 49 2.44 1.74 -6.09
N ARG A 50 2.15 2.87 -6.74
CA ARG A 50 1.62 2.90 -8.12
C ARG A 50 2.61 2.29 -9.11
N GLU A 51 3.89 2.63 -9.01
CA GLU A 51 4.95 2.02 -9.83
C GLU A 51 4.99 0.50 -9.65
N ARG A 52 4.93 0.01 -8.41
CA ARG A 52 4.92 -1.43 -8.11
C ARG A 52 3.69 -2.12 -8.68
N LEU A 53 2.50 -1.52 -8.54
CA LEU A 53 1.27 -2.05 -9.12
C LEU A 53 1.38 -2.14 -10.64
N ALA A 54 1.83 -1.07 -11.30
CA ALA A 54 2.03 -1.06 -12.76
C ALA A 54 3.05 -2.14 -13.22
N HIS A 55 4.07 -2.44 -12.41
CA HIS A 55 5.00 -3.54 -12.69
C HIS A 55 4.35 -4.92 -12.56
N ILE A 56 3.47 -5.11 -11.57
CA ILE A 56 2.73 -6.36 -11.37
C ILE A 56 1.73 -6.56 -12.51
N GLU A 57 0.94 -5.54 -12.85
CA GLU A 57 -0.02 -5.59 -13.97
C GLU A 57 0.68 -5.93 -15.29
N LYS A 58 1.80 -5.28 -15.60
CA LYS A 58 2.62 -5.63 -16.79
C LYS A 58 3.15 -7.06 -16.76
N LYS A 59 3.43 -7.61 -15.58
CA LYS A 59 3.89 -9.00 -15.42
C LYS A 59 2.73 -9.97 -15.61
N GLU A 60 1.54 -9.63 -15.14
CA GLU A 60 0.31 -10.41 -15.35
C GLU A 60 -0.13 -10.40 -16.82
N GLU A 61 -0.09 -9.27 -17.51
CA GLU A 61 -0.34 -9.18 -18.96
C GLU A 61 0.67 -9.99 -19.78
N LYS A 62 1.95 -9.98 -19.39
CA LYS A 62 2.99 -10.83 -20.00
C LYS A 62 2.82 -12.30 -19.68
N ALA A 63 2.24 -12.64 -18.51
CA ALA A 63 1.91 -14.01 -18.15
C ALA A 63 0.65 -14.50 -18.89
N SER A 64 -0.33 -13.63 -19.12
CA SER A 64 -1.55 -13.97 -19.87
C SER A 64 -1.34 -14.05 -21.39
N SER A 65 -0.25 -13.45 -21.90
CA SER A 65 0.15 -13.52 -23.32
C SER A 65 1.15 -14.64 -23.62
N LYS A 66 1.74 -15.27 -22.60
CA LYS A 66 2.33 -16.60 -22.74
C LYS A 66 1.19 -17.61 -22.77
N SER A 67 0.77 -17.95 -23.98
CA SER A 67 -0.01 -19.13 -24.37
C SER A 67 -0.80 -19.80 -23.22
N LYS A 68 -2.09 -19.46 -23.13
CA LYS A 68 -3.08 -20.28 -22.42
C LYS A 68 -3.14 -21.74 -22.90
N ASP A 69 -2.48 -22.06 -24.00
CA ASP A 69 -2.49 -23.38 -24.64
C ASP A 69 -1.32 -24.28 -24.21
N GLU A 70 -0.34 -23.80 -23.43
CA GLU A 70 0.75 -24.64 -22.93
C GLU A 70 0.69 -24.81 -21.40
N PRO A 71 0.51 -26.04 -20.88
CA PRO A 71 0.59 -26.29 -19.45
C PRO A 71 1.92 -25.85 -18.87
N ASN A 72 1.88 -25.26 -17.68
CA ASN A 72 3.08 -24.87 -16.95
C ASN A 72 3.98 -26.12 -16.75
N PRO A 73 5.21 -26.13 -17.29
CA PRO A 73 6.08 -27.31 -17.27
C PRO A 73 6.41 -27.78 -15.84
N ASN A 74 6.37 -26.87 -14.86
CA ASN A 74 6.55 -27.20 -13.46
C ASN A 74 5.38 -28.05 -12.92
N LEU A 75 4.13 -27.72 -13.30
CA LEU A 75 2.97 -28.51 -12.89
C LEU A 75 2.98 -29.91 -13.54
N ILE A 76 3.43 -30.01 -14.80
CA ILE A 76 3.59 -31.31 -15.47
C ILE A 76 4.63 -32.17 -14.75
N GLN A 77 5.76 -31.56 -14.34
CA GLN A 77 6.79 -32.26 -13.59
C GLN A 77 6.26 -32.79 -12.25
N ILE A 78 5.57 -31.96 -11.46
CA ILE A 78 5.00 -32.35 -10.17
C ILE A 78 3.99 -33.50 -10.34
N PHE A 79 3.16 -33.45 -11.40
CA PHE A 79 2.23 -34.53 -11.71
C PHE A 79 2.94 -35.85 -12.05
N ASN A 80 3.99 -35.80 -12.86
CA ASN A 80 4.80 -36.97 -13.23
C ASN A 80 5.59 -37.55 -12.04
N GLU A 81 5.91 -36.73 -11.04
CA GLU A 81 6.50 -37.18 -9.77
C GLU A 81 5.47 -37.90 -8.86
N GLY A 82 4.20 -37.93 -9.25
CA GLY A 82 3.12 -38.63 -8.57
C GLY A 82 2.36 -37.78 -7.56
N PHE A 83 2.26 -36.47 -7.78
CA PHE A 83 1.51 -35.55 -6.91
C PHE A 83 0.35 -34.87 -7.63
N HIS A 84 -0.70 -34.56 -6.88
CA HIS A 84 -1.83 -33.78 -7.37
C HIS A 84 -1.47 -32.31 -7.54
N VAL A 85 -1.91 -31.71 -8.64
CA VAL A 85 -1.74 -30.28 -8.97
C VAL A 85 -3.07 -29.51 -9.00
N CYS A 86 -4.20 -30.19 -8.78
CA CYS A 86 -5.52 -29.58 -8.70
C CYS A 86 -5.74 -28.86 -7.35
N HIS A 87 -6.70 -27.94 -7.30
CA HIS A 87 -6.98 -27.16 -6.09
C HIS A 87 -7.49 -28.02 -4.92
N LEU A 88 -8.07 -29.18 -5.20
CA LEU A 88 -8.66 -30.07 -4.18
C LEU A 88 -7.60 -30.85 -3.37
N HIS A 89 -6.51 -31.26 -4.03
CA HIS A 89 -5.55 -32.21 -3.46
C HIS A 89 -4.10 -31.73 -3.63
N TYR A 90 -3.86 -30.43 -3.76
CA TYR A 90 -2.54 -29.91 -4.11
C TYR A 90 -1.41 -30.48 -3.25
N ALA A 91 -0.39 -31.05 -3.91
CA ALA A 91 0.78 -31.69 -3.31
C ALA A 91 0.53 -32.98 -2.49
N GLU A 92 -0.66 -33.58 -2.58
CA GLU A 92 -0.92 -34.94 -2.08
C GLU A 92 -0.42 -35.99 -3.09
N ARG A 93 -0.03 -37.18 -2.60
CA ARG A 93 0.40 -38.30 -3.46
C ARG A 93 -0.78 -38.89 -4.23
N LEU A 94 -0.59 -39.20 -5.51
CA LEU A 94 -1.51 -40.03 -6.30
C LEU A 94 -1.56 -41.44 -5.70
N GLN A 95 -2.75 -42.04 -5.69
CA GLN A 95 -2.92 -43.45 -5.39
C GLN A 95 -2.41 -44.30 -6.56
N ASP A 96 -1.85 -45.48 -6.25
CA ASP A 96 -1.25 -46.36 -7.24
C ASP A 96 -2.26 -46.75 -8.33
N GLY A 97 -2.05 -46.24 -9.56
CA GLY A 97 -2.85 -46.57 -10.74
C GLY A 97 -4.01 -45.62 -11.06
N GLU A 98 -4.22 -44.55 -10.28
CA GLU A 98 -5.28 -43.57 -10.54
C GLU A 98 -4.74 -42.28 -11.20
N ASN A 99 -5.42 -41.81 -12.26
CA ASN A 99 -5.19 -40.49 -12.83
C ASN A 99 -6.31 -39.54 -12.39
N CYS A 100 -5.95 -38.42 -11.78
CA CYS A 100 -6.91 -37.39 -11.37
C CYS A 100 -7.42 -36.61 -12.59
N LEU A 101 -8.73 -36.69 -12.86
CA LEU A 101 -9.37 -36.02 -13.99
C LEU A 101 -9.16 -34.49 -13.94
N ASP A 102 -9.22 -33.89 -12.76
CA ASP A 102 -9.02 -32.46 -12.55
C ASP A 102 -7.57 -32.03 -12.83
N CYS A 103 -6.59 -32.87 -12.50
CA CYS A 103 -5.19 -32.61 -12.84
C CYS A 103 -4.98 -32.66 -14.36
N LEU A 104 -5.62 -33.62 -15.05
CA LEU A 104 -5.53 -33.72 -16.50
C LEU A 104 -6.21 -32.55 -17.21
N GLU A 105 -7.39 -32.13 -16.75
CA GLU A 105 -8.07 -30.94 -17.29
C GLU A 105 -7.24 -29.66 -17.07
N LEU A 106 -6.56 -29.54 -15.92
CA LEU A 106 -5.65 -28.42 -15.67
C LEU A 106 -4.41 -28.42 -16.57
N LEU A 107 -3.90 -29.60 -16.93
CA LEU A 107 -2.65 -29.77 -17.68
C LEU A 107 -2.83 -29.89 -19.20
N TYR A 108 -3.99 -30.27 -19.71
CA TYR A 108 -4.13 -30.62 -21.14
C TYR A 108 -5.35 -29.97 -21.81
N ARG A 109 -5.81 -28.83 -21.29
CA ARG A 109 -6.91 -28.05 -21.87
C ARG A 109 -6.45 -27.04 -22.90
#